data_AF-L7VQZ7-F1
#
_entry.id   AF-L7VQZ7-F1
#
_cell.length_a   1.000
_cell.length_b   1.000
_cell.length_c   1.000
_cell.angle_alpha   90.00
_cell.angle_beta   90.00
_cell.angle_gamma   90.00
#
_symmetry.space_group_name_H-M   'P 1'
#
loop_
_entity.id
_entity.type
_entity.pdbx_description
1 polymer ?
#
loop_
_entity_poly.entity_id
_entity_poly.type
_entity_poly.pdbx_seq_one_letter_code
_entity_poly.pdbx_strand_id
1 'polypeptide(L)'
;MFEKMFKRYNELNPDVVIELIPTGIGEGQQEKLQSLYASGNAPTFMNVDPANVIEYQDHLLEFTEENAPWLSYAEEDAIASGTFDGKILGAPWSVQGYGLLYNKRVVDEIFGEGNFDPKSINTRDALEAFFKKCEEAGVPATMLHGANWSLGGHYLTLVYAVQGRKTEDGVNFIEKIKSGEIDIADDPIFQGYMDTFDLLAKYNYNKADPLVADFNRDAQAFAEGKCATFFMGDWLWTTLVTMENIDTEYGFIPVPWSNDPNAYGNSEVVMVLPKFQCINKSQSTAEQQEAALKALGWMLTDPEGQQFFLDQGFYMPYKNVRKDITYNSMTTSIAEYAQRGKTINLGVFSYISGDVWTETGNLMLKYLAGAITREELAKGINEYWRSTNK
;
A
#
# COMPACT_ATOMS: atom_id res chain seq x y z
N MET A 1 -16.04 -1.93 -6.63
CA MET A 1 -16.53 -2.62 -5.41
C MET A 1 -17.56 -1.79 -4.63
N PHE A 2 -17.15 -0.68 -4.01
CA PHE A 2 -18.00 0.09 -3.08
C PHE A 2 -19.34 0.57 -3.66
N GLU A 3 -19.39 1.01 -4.92
CA GLU A 3 -20.65 1.39 -5.57
C GLU A 3 -21.70 0.28 -5.54
N LYS A 4 -21.30 -0.97 -5.85
CA LYS A 4 -22.20 -2.14 -5.82
C LYS A 4 -22.63 -2.47 -4.39
N MET A 5 -21.69 -2.37 -3.45
CA MET A 5 -21.92 -2.64 -2.02
C MET A 5 -22.92 -1.64 -1.43
N PHE A 6 -22.76 -0.34 -1.67
CA PHE A 6 -23.65 0.69 -1.15
C PHE A 6 -25.02 0.67 -1.80
N LYS A 7 -25.09 0.38 -3.10
CA LYS A 7 -26.38 0.11 -3.76
C LYS A 7 -27.11 -1.05 -3.06
N ARG A 8 -26.41 -2.15 -2.77
CA ARG A 8 -26.99 -3.30 -2.09
C ARG A 8 -27.45 -2.96 -0.67
N TYR A 9 -26.64 -2.20 0.07
CA TYR A 9 -27.01 -1.77 1.42
C TYR A 9 -28.27 -0.90 1.43
N ASN A 10 -28.40 0.03 0.48
CA ASN A 10 -29.59 0.89 0.34
C ASN A 10 -30.86 0.06 0.00
N GLU A 11 -30.73 -1.02 -0.79
CA GLU A 11 -31.85 -1.94 -1.07
C GLU A 11 -32.32 -2.69 0.19
N LEU A 12 -31.39 -3.05 1.07
CA LEU A 12 -31.68 -3.72 2.34
C LEU A 12 -32.22 -2.75 3.41
N ASN A 13 -31.85 -1.48 3.32
CA ASN A 13 -32.16 -0.44 4.30
C ASN A 13 -32.76 0.78 3.58
N PRO A 14 -34.04 0.75 3.18
CA PRO A 14 -34.64 1.78 2.32
C PRO A 14 -34.70 3.18 2.97
N ASP A 15 -34.58 3.26 4.30
CA ASP A 15 -34.53 4.51 5.06
C ASP A 15 -33.12 5.12 5.13
N VAL A 16 -32.11 4.44 4.57
CA VAL A 16 -30.72 4.88 4.53
C VAL A 16 -30.24 5.01 3.09
N VAL A 17 -29.68 6.17 2.75
CA VAL A 17 -29.06 6.43 1.45
C VAL A 17 -27.57 6.70 1.66
N ILE A 18 -26.74 5.78 1.15
CA ILE A 18 -25.29 6.00 1.04
C ILE A 18 -24.97 6.45 -0.39
N GLU A 19 -24.35 7.64 -0.50
CA GLU A 19 -23.81 8.18 -1.74
C GLU A 19 -22.28 8.13 -1.71
N LEU A 20 -21.66 7.57 -2.76
CA LEU A 20 -20.21 7.51 -2.87
C LEU A 20 -19.68 8.83 -3.42
N ILE A 21 -18.71 9.43 -2.73
CA ILE A 21 -17.86 10.50 -3.28
C ILE A 21 -16.56 9.84 -3.76
N PRO A 22 -16.42 9.53 -5.07
CA PRO A 22 -15.25 8.83 -5.56
C PRO A 22 -14.01 9.73 -5.53
N THR A 23 -12.86 9.11 -5.31
CA THR A 23 -11.52 9.68 -5.57
C THR A 23 -10.77 8.62 -6.36
N GLY A 24 -10.36 8.95 -7.59
CA GLY A 24 -9.62 8.03 -8.44
C GLY A 24 -8.24 7.69 -7.89
N ILE A 25 -7.63 6.66 -8.47
CA ILE A 25 -6.27 6.24 -8.11
C ILE A 25 -5.31 7.40 -8.40
N GLY A 26 -4.64 7.89 -7.35
CA GLY A 26 -3.71 9.02 -7.46
C GLY A 26 -4.34 10.41 -7.53
N GLU A 27 -5.67 10.57 -7.38
CA GLU A 27 -6.36 11.86 -7.54
C GLU A 27 -6.41 12.75 -6.28
N GLY A 28 -5.46 12.61 -5.34
CA GLY A 28 -5.33 13.54 -4.21
C GLY A 28 -6.50 13.47 -3.20
N GLN A 29 -6.58 12.37 -2.45
CA GLN A 29 -7.62 12.16 -1.43
C GLN A 29 -7.60 13.25 -0.34
N GLN A 30 -6.42 13.72 0.04
CA GLN A 30 -6.27 14.69 1.10
C GLN A 30 -6.83 16.06 0.71
N GLU A 31 -6.50 16.57 -0.48
CA GLU A 31 -6.96 17.87 -0.97
C GLU A 31 -8.48 17.88 -1.13
N LYS A 32 -9.04 16.77 -1.61
CA LYS A 32 -10.49 16.60 -1.71
C LYS A 32 -11.14 16.64 -0.32
N LEU A 33 -10.58 15.92 0.65
CA LEU A 33 -11.09 15.86 2.01
C LEU A 33 -11.01 17.25 2.70
N GLN A 34 -9.89 17.95 2.55
CA GLN A 34 -9.70 19.32 3.04
C GLN A 34 -10.78 20.26 2.49
N SER A 35 -11.05 20.20 1.19
CA SER A 35 -12.10 21.01 0.56
C SER A 35 -13.50 20.69 1.08
N LEU A 36 -13.80 19.42 1.36
CA LEU A 36 -15.11 19.01 1.87
C LEU A 36 -15.30 19.49 3.32
N TYR A 37 -14.29 19.32 4.18
CA TYR A 37 -14.32 19.86 5.55
C TYR A 37 -14.47 21.38 5.57
N ALA A 38 -13.70 22.10 4.76
CA ALA A 38 -13.74 23.56 4.69
C ALA A 38 -15.09 24.10 4.22
N SER A 39 -15.79 23.36 3.36
CA SER A 39 -17.11 23.75 2.84
C SER A 39 -18.29 23.29 3.70
N GLY A 40 -18.04 22.60 4.83
CA GLY A 40 -19.10 22.06 5.68
C GLY A 40 -19.79 20.82 5.10
N ASN A 41 -19.17 20.14 4.13
CA ASN A 41 -19.73 18.98 3.43
C ASN A 41 -18.84 17.73 3.59
N ALA A 42 -18.13 17.59 4.71
CA ALA A 42 -17.33 16.40 4.98
C ALA A 42 -18.21 15.14 4.99
N PRO A 43 -17.73 14.01 4.44
CA PRO A 43 -18.52 12.79 4.34
C PRO A 43 -18.85 12.22 5.73
N THR A 44 -20.00 11.56 5.85
CA THR A 44 -20.44 10.93 7.11
C THR A 44 -19.46 9.86 7.59
N PHE A 45 -19.02 9.00 6.69
CA PHE A 45 -17.91 8.08 6.92
C PHE A 45 -16.97 8.09 5.71
N MET A 46 -15.71 7.76 5.94
CA MET A 46 -14.64 7.93 4.97
C MET A 46 -13.68 6.74 5.01
N ASN A 47 -13.12 6.40 3.84
CA ASN A 47 -12.06 5.41 3.68
C ASN A 47 -10.74 6.13 3.46
N VAL A 48 -9.88 6.24 4.48
CA VAL A 48 -8.72 7.15 4.46
C VAL A 48 -7.43 6.47 4.89
N ASP A 49 -6.29 7.07 4.53
CA ASP A 49 -4.97 6.66 5.02
C ASP A 49 -4.83 6.97 6.52
N PRO A 50 -3.99 6.22 7.26
CA PRO A 50 -3.76 6.48 8.68
C PRO A 50 -3.28 7.92 8.97
N ALA A 51 -2.50 8.52 8.07
CA ALA A 51 -2.11 9.92 8.15
C ALA A 51 -3.30 10.89 8.24
N ASN A 52 -4.37 10.63 7.48
CA ASN A 52 -5.57 11.45 7.57
C ASN A 52 -6.37 11.17 8.84
N VAL A 53 -6.32 9.94 9.38
CA VAL A 53 -6.92 9.66 10.69
C VAL A 53 -6.28 10.53 11.77
N ILE A 54 -4.94 10.68 11.74
CA ILE A 54 -4.21 11.58 12.65
C ILE A 54 -4.57 13.04 12.40
N GLU A 55 -4.55 13.50 11.15
CA GLU A 55 -4.85 14.90 10.79
C GLU A 55 -6.26 15.33 11.23
N TYR A 56 -7.25 14.43 11.09
CA TYR A 56 -8.65 14.73 11.37
C TYR A 56 -9.16 14.14 12.69
N GLN A 57 -8.29 13.63 13.57
CA GLN A 57 -8.69 12.86 14.76
C GLN A 57 -9.76 13.55 15.63
N ASP A 58 -9.67 14.88 15.77
CA ASP A 58 -10.62 15.68 16.55
C ASP A 58 -12.03 15.69 15.93
N HIS A 59 -12.13 15.47 14.63
CA HIS A 59 -13.37 15.38 13.86
C HIS A 59 -13.96 13.97 13.79
N LEU A 60 -13.24 12.94 14.27
CA LEU A 60 -13.66 11.55 14.16
C LEU A 60 -14.39 11.06 15.40
N LEU A 61 -15.37 10.19 15.18
CA LEU A 61 -16.07 9.44 16.21
C LEU A 61 -15.15 8.33 16.73
N GLU A 62 -15.02 8.25 18.05
CA GLU A 62 -14.37 7.12 18.71
C GLU A 62 -15.28 5.89 18.69
N PHE A 63 -14.74 4.76 18.24
CA PHE A 63 -15.43 3.48 18.30
C PHE A 63 -15.19 2.82 19.66
N THR A 64 -16.27 2.35 20.27
CA THR A 64 -16.27 1.63 21.54
C THR A 64 -17.08 0.36 21.39
N GLU A 65 -16.91 -0.61 22.29
CA GLU A 65 -17.75 -1.82 22.28
C GLU A 65 -19.26 -1.51 22.43
N GLU A 66 -19.61 -0.35 23.01
CA GLU A 66 -21.00 0.08 23.17
C GLU A 66 -21.61 0.59 21.85
N ASN A 67 -20.90 1.46 21.11
CA ASN A 67 -21.42 2.05 19.87
C ASN A 67 -21.10 1.21 18.62
N ALA A 68 -20.07 0.38 18.69
CA ALA A 68 -19.53 -0.44 17.61
C ALA A 68 -19.25 -1.86 18.13
N PRO A 69 -20.27 -2.61 18.56
CA PRO A 69 -20.09 -3.96 19.10
C PRO A 69 -19.43 -4.93 18.12
N TRP A 70 -19.51 -4.65 16.81
CA TRP A 70 -18.83 -5.40 15.76
C TRP A 70 -17.30 -5.36 15.85
N LEU A 71 -16.70 -4.44 16.63
CA LEU A 71 -15.26 -4.45 16.93
C LEU A 71 -14.79 -5.75 17.57
N SER A 72 -15.66 -6.49 18.28
CA SER A 72 -15.28 -7.76 18.89
C SER A 72 -14.85 -8.82 17.87
N TYR A 73 -15.27 -8.66 16.61
CA TYR A 73 -14.87 -9.53 15.51
C TYR A 73 -13.55 -9.14 14.87
N ALA A 74 -13.04 -7.92 15.08
CA ALA A 74 -11.75 -7.51 14.54
C ALA A 74 -10.61 -8.29 15.23
N GLU A 75 -9.54 -8.54 14.47
CA GLU A 75 -8.30 -9.07 15.02
C GLU A 75 -7.60 -8.04 15.92
N GLU A 76 -6.78 -8.50 16.87
CA GLU A 76 -6.09 -7.61 17.82
C GLU A 76 -5.19 -6.59 17.11
N ASP A 77 -4.43 -7.04 16.10
CA ASP A 77 -3.60 -6.15 15.27
C ASP A 77 -4.44 -5.14 14.48
N ALA A 78 -5.67 -5.51 14.11
CA ALA A 78 -6.60 -4.61 13.42
C ALA A 78 -7.05 -3.48 14.35
N ILE A 79 -7.44 -3.82 15.58
CA ILE A 79 -7.77 -2.85 16.63
C ILE A 79 -6.57 -1.95 16.94
N ALA A 80 -5.39 -2.55 17.13
CA ALA A 80 -4.17 -1.81 17.42
C ALA A 80 -3.83 -0.81 16.29
N SER A 81 -3.94 -1.23 15.02
CA SER A 81 -3.69 -0.37 13.87
C SER A 81 -4.71 0.77 13.72
N GLY A 82 -5.95 0.55 14.15
CA GLY A 82 -7.02 1.54 14.17
C GLY A 82 -7.01 2.46 15.40
N THR A 83 -6.06 2.27 16.31
CA THR A 83 -5.93 3.03 17.55
C THR A 83 -4.94 4.17 17.39
N PHE A 84 -5.42 5.40 17.57
CA PHE A 84 -4.64 6.63 17.48
C PHE A 84 -4.85 7.42 18.78
N ASP A 85 -3.77 7.85 19.43
CA ASP A 85 -3.81 8.55 20.73
C ASP A 85 -4.69 7.85 21.79
N GLY A 86 -4.63 6.51 21.80
CA GLY A 86 -5.36 5.66 22.73
C GLY A 86 -6.85 5.45 22.42
N LYS A 87 -7.34 5.94 21.27
CA LYS A 87 -8.73 5.83 20.83
C LYS A 87 -8.83 5.05 19.53
N ILE A 88 -9.83 4.18 19.40
CA ILE A 88 -10.12 3.51 18.14
C ILE A 88 -10.85 4.52 17.24
N LEU A 89 -10.15 5.10 16.28
CA LEU A 89 -10.70 6.14 15.38
C LEU A 89 -10.95 5.64 13.96
N GLY A 90 -10.50 4.42 13.66
CA GLY A 90 -10.65 3.83 12.34
C GLY A 90 -10.76 2.32 12.41
N ALA A 91 -11.60 1.74 11.56
CA ALA A 91 -11.71 0.30 11.38
C ALA A 91 -11.03 -0.11 10.07
N PRO A 92 -9.92 -0.86 10.10
CA PRO A 92 -9.33 -1.36 8.87
C PRO A 92 -10.23 -2.43 8.25
N TRP A 93 -10.16 -2.58 6.93
CA TRP A 93 -11.01 -3.54 6.21
C TRP A 93 -10.23 -4.50 5.32
N SER A 94 -8.94 -4.24 5.07
CA SER A 94 -8.06 -5.16 4.36
C SER A 94 -6.67 -5.17 4.97
N VAL A 95 -6.03 -6.33 4.87
CA VAL A 95 -4.58 -6.47 4.90
C VAL A 95 -4.12 -6.48 3.45
N GLN A 96 -3.09 -5.69 3.15
CA GLN A 96 -2.49 -5.59 1.83
C GLN A 96 -0.99 -5.73 1.93
N GLY A 97 -0.36 -6.14 0.83
CA GLY A 97 1.08 -6.28 0.77
C GLY A 97 1.64 -5.88 -0.58
N TYR A 98 2.93 -5.52 -0.58
CA TYR A 98 3.63 -5.15 -1.81
C TYR A 98 5.12 -5.52 -1.77
N GLY A 99 5.69 -5.53 -2.96
CA GLY A 99 7.08 -5.87 -3.25
C GLY A 99 7.27 -5.97 -4.76
N LEU A 100 8.11 -6.90 -5.21
CA LEU A 100 8.15 -7.28 -6.62
C LEU A 100 7.20 -8.45 -6.84
N LEU A 101 6.04 -8.16 -7.44
CA LEU A 101 5.17 -9.22 -7.99
C LEU A 101 5.91 -9.90 -9.13
N TYR A 102 6.01 -11.23 -9.13
CA TYR A 102 6.49 -11.99 -10.27
C TYR A 102 5.34 -12.77 -10.92
N ASN A 103 5.38 -12.87 -12.25
CA ASN A 103 4.45 -13.69 -13.02
C ASN A 103 5.02 -15.10 -13.13
N LYS A 104 4.33 -16.08 -12.52
CA LYS A 104 4.86 -17.45 -12.38
C LYS A 104 5.08 -18.12 -13.72
N ARG A 105 4.15 -17.98 -14.68
CA ARG A 105 4.30 -18.55 -16.03
C ARG A 105 5.57 -18.04 -16.70
N VAL A 106 5.76 -16.72 -16.69
CA VAL A 106 6.94 -16.08 -17.29
C VAL A 106 8.23 -16.57 -16.64
N VAL A 107 8.26 -16.66 -15.31
CA VAL A 107 9.43 -17.14 -14.59
C VAL A 107 9.68 -18.63 -14.86
N ASP A 108 8.65 -19.47 -14.90
CA ASP A 108 8.78 -20.89 -15.22
C ASP A 108 9.29 -21.12 -16.66
N GLU A 109 8.89 -20.29 -17.63
CA GLU A 109 9.43 -20.32 -19.01
C GLU A 109 10.94 -20.00 -19.06
N ILE A 110 11.42 -19.11 -18.20
CA ILE A 110 12.82 -18.65 -18.19
C ILE A 110 13.73 -19.56 -17.33
N PHE A 111 13.21 -20.06 -16.21
CA PHE A 111 13.96 -20.83 -15.23
C PHE A 111 13.71 -22.34 -15.29
N GLY A 112 12.69 -22.77 -16.03
CA GLY A 112 12.16 -24.13 -16.01
C GLY A 112 11.15 -24.28 -14.88
N GLU A 113 10.05 -24.94 -15.18
CA GLU A 113 8.91 -25.11 -14.27
C GLU A 113 9.33 -25.62 -12.89
N GLY A 114 9.01 -24.85 -11.84
CA GLY A 114 9.28 -25.21 -10.45
C GLY A 114 10.73 -25.06 -10.00
N ASN A 115 11.64 -24.55 -10.84
CA ASN A 115 13.05 -24.36 -10.49
C ASN A 115 13.37 -22.99 -9.89
N PHE A 116 12.42 -22.05 -9.90
CA PHE A 116 12.60 -20.75 -9.27
C PHE A 116 12.08 -20.75 -7.82
N ASP A 117 12.96 -20.41 -6.87
CA ASP A 117 12.57 -20.11 -5.49
C ASP A 117 12.65 -18.59 -5.26
N PRO A 118 11.54 -17.88 -4.99
CA PRO A 118 11.57 -16.45 -4.72
C PRO A 118 12.44 -16.08 -3.51
N LYS A 119 12.68 -17.01 -2.58
CA LYS A 119 13.56 -16.81 -1.41
C LYS A 119 15.04 -16.73 -1.78
N SER A 120 15.41 -17.18 -2.98
CA SER A 120 16.78 -17.05 -3.49
C SER A 120 17.17 -15.60 -3.77
N ILE A 121 16.19 -14.69 -3.89
CA ILE A 121 16.41 -13.26 -4.09
C ILE A 121 16.39 -12.55 -2.73
N ASN A 122 17.54 -12.55 -2.05
CA ASN A 122 17.74 -11.90 -0.76
C ASN A 122 18.93 -10.92 -0.74
N THR A 123 19.46 -10.60 -1.92
CA THR A 123 20.53 -9.63 -2.13
C THR A 123 20.29 -8.89 -3.43
N ARG A 124 20.83 -7.69 -3.56
CA ARG A 124 20.79 -6.93 -4.81
C ARG A 124 21.49 -7.67 -5.95
N ASP A 125 22.58 -8.39 -5.67
CA ASP A 125 23.29 -9.22 -6.66
C ASP A 125 22.42 -10.38 -7.18
N ALA A 126 21.70 -11.07 -6.28
CA ALA A 126 20.76 -12.12 -6.68
C ALA A 126 19.62 -11.55 -7.54
N LEU A 127 19.10 -10.37 -7.18
CA LEU A 127 18.11 -9.67 -7.98
C LEU A 127 18.65 -9.27 -9.36
N GLU A 128 19.87 -8.74 -9.45
CA GLU A 128 20.48 -8.40 -10.73
C GLU A 128 20.72 -9.66 -11.59
N ALA A 129 21.14 -10.77 -10.99
CA ALA A 129 21.32 -12.04 -11.70
C ALA A 129 19.99 -12.57 -12.28
N PHE A 130 18.91 -12.48 -11.49
CA PHE A 130 17.56 -12.77 -11.97
C PHE A 130 17.17 -11.86 -13.15
N PHE A 131 17.40 -10.54 -13.04
CA PHE A 131 17.08 -9.60 -14.12
C PHE A 131 17.88 -9.84 -15.40
N LYS A 132 19.18 -10.11 -15.30
CA LYS A 132 20.02 -10.45 -16.45
C LYS A 132 19.48 -11.66 -17.20
N LYS A 133 19.06 -12.70 -16.48
CA LYS A 133 18.49 -13.90 -17.09
C LYS A 133 17.15 -13.64 -17.79
N CYS A 134 16.32 -12.74 -17.26
CA CYS A 134 15.10 -12.30 -17.95
C CYS A 134 15.41 -11.59 -19.27
N GLU A 135 16.36 -10.65 -19.27
CA GLU A 135 16.76 -9.95 -20.50
C GLU A 135 17.41 -10.88 -21.53
N GLU A 136 18.22 -11.85 -21.09
CA GLU A 136 18.79 -12.89 -21.97
C GLU A 136 17.72 -13.74 -22.64
N ALA A 137 16.59 -13.96 -21.97
CA ALA A 137 15.41 -14.61 -22.53
C ALA A 137 14.52 -13.67 -23.39
N GLY A 138 14.89 -12.39 -23.51
CA GLY A 138 14.15 -11.39 -24.29
C GLY A 138 12.90 -10.84 -23.59
N VAL A 139 12.77 -11.04 -22.27
CA VAL A 139 11.64 -10.55 -21.46
C VAL A 139 12.14 -9.44 -20.54
N PRO A 140 11.54 -8.22 -20.59
CA PRO A 140 11.84 -7.16 -19.63
C PRO A 140 11.74 -7.65 -18.20
N ALA A 141 12.80 -7.44 -17.41
CA ALA A 141 12.88 -8.09 -16.12
C ALA A 141 11.91 -7.53 -15.08
N THR A 142 11.62 -6.23 -15.15
CA THR A 142 10.75 -5.56 -14.18
C THR A 142 9.93 -4.44 -14.81
N MET A 143 8.99 -3.90 -14.05
CA MET A 143 8.22 -2.73 -14.38
C MET A 143 8.07 -1.84 -13.16
N LEU A 144 8.19 -0.53 -13.37
CA LEU A 144 7.83 0.52 -12.42
C LEU A 144 6.60 1.26 -12.94
N HIS A 145 5.68 1.60 -12.03
CA HIS A 145 4.56 2.48 -12.33
C HIS A 145 4.99 3.93 -12.08
N GLY A 146 4.95 4.77 -13.12
CA GLY A 146 5.48 6.14 -13.12
C GLY A 146 4.64 7.16 -12.34
N ALA A 147 4.09 6.80 -11.18
CA ALA A 147 3.27 7.67 -10.34
C ALA A 147 3.92 7.97 -8.99
N ASN A 148 3.67 9.17 -8.47
CA ASN A 148 4.22 9.63 -7.19
C ASN A 148 3.78 8.76 -6.00
N TRP A 149 2.54 8.24 -5.97
CA TRP A 149 2.10 7.30 -4.93
C TRP A 149 2.90 6.00 -4.95
N SER A 150 3.28 5.50 -6.13
CA SER A 150 4.04 4.26 -6.25
C SER A 150 5.50 4.49 -5.81
N LEU A 151 6.14 5.54 -6.30
CA LEU A 151 7.57 5.76 -6.04
C LEU A 151 7.84 6.47 -4.71
N GLY A 152 7.03 7.46 -4.35
CA GLY A 152 7.13 8.18 -3.08
C GLY A 152 6.41 7.47 -1.94
N GLY A 153 5.16 7.08 -2.16
CA GLY A 153 4.31 6.48 -1.13
C GLY A 153 4.64 5.04 -0.78
N HIS A 154 5.19 4.26 -1.73
CA HIS A 154 5.53 2.85 -1.50
C HIS A 154 7.04 2.60 -1.55
N TYR A 155 7.71 2.91 -2.67
CA TYR A 155 9.14 2.59 -2.81
C TYR A 155 10.00 3.34 -1.81
N LEU A 156 9.94 4.68 -1.79
CA LEU A 156 10.74 5.49 -0.87
C LEU A 156 10.41 5.20 0.60
N THR A 157 9.16 4.85 0.91
CA THR A 157 8.75 4.48 2.27
C THR A 157 9.51 3.27 2.82
N LEU A 158 10.01 2.37 1.97
CA LEU A 158 10.88 1.28 2.40
C LEU A 158 12.14 1.79 3.12
N VAL A 159 12.71 2.91 2.69
CA VAL A 159 13.88 3.55 3.33
C VAL A 159 13.61 3.88 4.80
N TYR A 160 12.41 4.36 5.10
CA TYR A 160 12.01 4.71 6.46
C TYR A 160 11.62 3.47 7.27
N ALA A 161 10.93 2.52 6.64
CA ALA A 161 10.34 1.37 7.33
C ALA A 161 11.36 0.31 7.75
N VAL A 162 12.49 0.17 7.05
CA VAL A 162 13.49 -0.86 7.38
C VAL A 162 14.60 -0.39 8.31
N GLN A 163 14.49 0.82 8.85
CA GLN A 163 15.39 1.34 9.90
C GLN A 163 15.34 0.47 11.17
N GLY A 164 14.25 -0.28 11.36
CA GLY A 164 14.11 -1.33 12.35
C GLY A 164 12.74 -1.99 12.25
N ARG A 165 12.49 -3.01 13.07
CA ARG A 165 11.24 -3.80 12.99
C ARG A 165 10.04 -3.07 13.60
N LYS A 166 10.28 -2.05 14.41
CA LYS A 166 9.22 -1.30 15.09
C LYS A 166 8.91 -0.02 14.35
N THR A 167 7.66 0.41 14.44
CA THR A 167 7.21 1.67 13.85
C THR A 167 8.03 2.87 14.34
N GLU A 168 8.42 2.87 15.63
CA GLU A 168 9.21 3.94 16.24
C GLU A 168 10.61 4.06 15.63
N ASP A 169 11.19 3.00 15.08
CA ASP A 169 12.52 3.04 14.47
C ASP A 169 12.52 3.97 13.24
N GLY A 170 11.51 3.81 12.36
CA GLY A 170 11.32 4.68 11.20
C GLY A 170 10.88 6.10 11.57
N VAL A 171 10.01 6.25 12.58
CA VAL A 171 9.59 7.58 13.08
C VAL A 171 10.80 8.35 13.61
N ASN A 172 11.62 7.73 14.46
CA ASN A 172 12.82 8.36 15.00
C ASN A 172 13.82 8.75 13.89
N PHE A 173 13.95 7.94 12.85
CA PHE A 173 14.77 8.28 11.68
C PHE A 173 14.26 9.54 10.97
N ILE A 174 12.95 9.64 10.71
CA ILE A 174 12.34 10.83 10.11
C ILE A 174 12.55 12.06 11.01
N GLU A 175 12.35 11.95 12.32
CA GLU A 175 12.55 13.07 13.27
C GLU A 175 14.01 13.58 13.28
N LYS A 176 14.99 12.68 13.09
CA LYS A 176 16.39 13.07 12.94
C LYS A 176 16.66 13.83 11.62
N ILE A 177 15.98 13.47 10.53
CA ILE A 177 16.05 14.24 9.28
C ILE A 177 15.44 15.63 9.48
N LYS A 178 14.23 15.69 10.06
CA LYS A 178 13.49 16.93 10.33
C LYS A 178 14.28 17.92 11.18
N SER A 179 14.97 17.42 12.22
CA SER A 179 15.82 18.23 13.09
C SER A 179 17.17 18.60 12.48
N GLY A 180 17.57 17.94 11.39
CA GLY A 180 18.88 18.10 10.77
C GLY A 180 20.02 17.39 11.51
N GLU A 181 19.71 16.49 12.45
CA GLU A 181 20.70 15.63 13.09
C GLU A 181 21.37 14.70 12.08
N ILE A 182 20.59 14.22 11.10
CA ILE A 182 21.10 13.40 9.99
C ILE A 182 20.74 14.01 8.64
N ASP A 183 21.56 13.67 7.64
CA ASP A 183 21.27 13.88 6.24
C ASP A 183 20.96 12.53 5.60
N ILE A 184 19.84 12.42 4.89
CA ILE A 184 19.43 11.14 4.28
C ILE A 184 20.46 10.64 3.24
N ALA A 185 21.27 11.54 2.66
CA ALA A 185 22.33 11.14 1.73
C ALA A 185 23.39 10.24 2.38
N ASP A 186 23.61 10.36 3.69
CA ASP A 186 24.60 9.59 4.43
C ASP A 186 24.04 8.24 4.96
N ASP A 187 22.73 8.00 4.81
CA ASP A 187 22.09 6.79 5.28
C ASP A 187 22.37 5.59 4.34
N PRO A 188 22.98 4.49 4.83
CA PRO A 188 23.29 3.34 4.00
C PRO A 188 22.05 2.62 3.47
N ILE A 189 20.92 2.66 4.18
CA ILE A 189 19.65 2.07 3.73
C ILE A 189 19.10 2.85 2.54
N PHE A 190 19.07 4.19 2.63
CA PHE A 190 18.72 5.06 1.50
C PHE A 190 19.62 4.79 0.30
N GLN A 191 20.94 4.81 0.46
CA GLN A 191 21.86 4.54 -0.65
C GLN A 191 21.63 3.15 -1.25
N GLY A 192 21.40 2.15 -0.41
CA GLY A 192 21.12 0.78 -0.82
C GLY A 192 19.84 0.63 -1.63
N TYR A 193 18.74 1.25 -1.18
CA TYR A 193 17.50 1.27 -1.94
C TYR A 193 17.64 2.08 -3.22
N MET A 194 18.36 3.20 -3.23
CA MET A 194 18.54 3.96 -4.47
C MET A 194 19.38 3.22 -5.51
N ASP A 195 20.38 2.44 -5.09
CA ASP A 195 21.09 1.52 -5.98
C ASP A 195 20.17 0.43 -6.55
N THR A 196 19.27 -0.14 -5.72
CA THR A 196 18.26 -1.10 -6.20
C THR A 196 17.24 -0.42 -7.10
N PHE A 197 16.91 0.85 -6.86
CA PHE A 197 16.03 1.63 -7.71
C PHE A 197 16.65 1.87 -9.08
N ASP A 198 17.94 2.22 -9.14
CA ASP A 198 18.68 2.37 -10.40
C ASP A 198 18.72 1.05 -11.18
N LEU A 199 18.85 -0.08 -10.47
CA LEU A 199 18.74 -1.41 -11.06
C LEU A 199 17.34 -1.65 -11.65
N LEU A 200 16.27 -1.34 -10.91
CA LEU A 200 14.89 -1.45 -11.41
C LEU A 200 14.65 -0.55 -12.64
N ALA A 201 15.13 0.70 -12.60
CA ALA A 201 15.01 1.65 -13.69
C ALA A 201 15.74 1.16 -14.96
N LYS A 202 16.93 0.57 -14.82
CA LYS A 202 17.73 0.02 -15.93
C LYS A 202 16.99 -1.10 -16.67
N TYR A 203 16.30 -1.98 -15.94
CA TYR A 203 15.57 -3.13 -16.49
C TYR A 203 14.05 -2.89 -16.61
N ASN A 204 13.62 -1.63 -16.50
CA ASN A 204 12.21 -1.25 -16.52
C ASN A 204 11.60 -1.47 -17.91
N TYR A 205 10.46 -2.16 -17.96
CA TYR A 205 9.59 -2.28 -19.13
C TYR A 205 9.25 -0.91 -19.73
N ASN A 206 8.93 0.05 -18.86
CA ASN A 206 8.57 1.42 -19.24
C ASN A 206 9.80 2.34 -19.44
N LYS A 207 11.03 1.84 -19.56
CA LYS A 207 12.25 2.68 -19.62
C LYS A 207 12.26 3.75 -20.72
N ALA A 208 11.53 3.55 -21.82
CA ALA A 208 11.43 4.52 -22.91
C ALA A 208 10.52 5.71 -22.57
N ASP A 209 9.58 5.52 -21.64
CA ASP A 209 8.67 6.54 -21.11
C ASP A 209 8.38 6.21 -19.63
N PRO A 210 9.35 6.40 -18.73
CA PRO A 210 9.28 5.86 -17.37
C PRO A 210 8.31 6.63 -16.47
N LEU A 211 7.76 7.74 -16.96
CA LEU A 211 6.73 8.54 -16.30
C LEU A 211 5.31 8.16 -16.75
N VAL A 212 5.17 7.15 -17.63
CA VAL A 212 3.86 6.60 -17.95
C VAL A 212 3.23 6.03 -16.68
N ALA A 213 2.04 6.52 -16.36
CA ALA A 213 1.31 6.22 -15.14
C ALA A 213 -0.10 5.69 -15.46
N ASP A 214 -0.21 4.85 -16.49
CA ASP A 214 -1.48 4.19 -16.84
C ASP A 214 -1.59 2.86 -16.11
N PHE A 215 -2.24 2.89 -14.95
CA PHE A 215 -2.35 1.73 -14.06
C PHE A 215 -3.01 0.52 -14.74
N ASN A 216 -4.03 0.76 -15.57
CA ASN A 216 -4.74 -0.32 -16.27
C ASN A 216 -3.86 -0.94 -17.36
N ARG A 217 -3.12 -0.12 -18.11
CA ARG A 217 -2.17 -0.60 -19.13
C ARG A 217 -1.00 -1.35 -18.52
N ASP A 218 -0.45 -0.86 -17.41
CA ASP A 218 0.62 -1.54 -16.68
C ASP A 218 0.10 -2.89 -16.12
N ALA A 219 -1.07 -2.90 -15.49
CA ALA A 219 -1.71 -4.12 -15.01
C ALA A 219 -1.88 -5.16 -16.13
N GLN A 220 -2.43 -4.73 -17.27
CA GLN A 220 -2.60 -5.60 -18.43
C GLN A 220 -1.26 -6.11 -18.96
N ALA A 221 -0.24 -5.25 -19.08
CA ALA A 221 1.07 -5.66 -19.60
C ALA A 221 1.74 -6.72 -18.71
N PHE A 222 1.69 -6.55 -17.39
CA PHE A 222 2.20 -7.54 -16.44
C PHE A 222 1.43 -8.86 -16.51
N ALA A 223 0.11 -8.78 -16.59
CA ALA A 223 -0.76 -9.96 -16.61
C ALA A 223 -0.74 -10.73 -17.95
N GLU A 224 -0.37 -10.08 -19.04
CA GLU A 224 -0.04 -10.71 -20.33
C GLU A 224 1.40 -11.28 -20.36
N GLY A 225 2.16 -11.11 -19.28
CA GLY A 225 3.54 -11.59 -19.14
C GLY A 225 4.57 -10.82 -19.97
N LYS A 226 4.32 -9.53 -20.26
CA LYS A 226 5.26 -8.66 -20.99
C LYS A 226 6.47 -8.23 -20.15
N CYS A 227 6.45 -8.49 -18.85
CA CYS A 227 7.57 -8.35 -17.95
C CYS A 227 7.54 -9.46 -16.90
N ALA A 228 8.71 -9.84 -16.38
CA ALA A 228 8.81 -10.91 -15.40
C ALA A 228 8.34 -10.46 -14.01
N THR A 229 8.60 -9.20 -13.65
CA THR A 229 8.20 -8.62 -12.37
C THR A 229 7.56 -7.24 -12.49
N PHE A 230 6.81 -6.83 -11.48
CA PHE A 230 6.22 -5.51 -11.34
C PHE A 230 6.32 -5.05 -9.87
N PHE A 231 6.95 -3.90 -9.61
CA PHE A 231 6.88 -3.28 -8.28
C PHE A 231 5.48 -2.73 -8.04
N MET A 232 4.65 -3.50 -7.36
CA MET A 232 3.25 -3.19 -7.09
C MET A 232 2.74 -4.05 -5.92
N GLY A 233 1.55 -3.75 -5.41
CA GLY A 233 0.90 -4.55 -4.38
C GLY A 233 -0.23 -5.44 -4.89
N ASP A 234 -0.75 -6.25 -3.97
CA ASP A 234 -1.83 -7.20 -4.20
C ASP A 234 -3.15 -6.53 -4.60
N TRP A 235 -3.34 -5.24 -4.31
CA TRP A 235 -4.45 -4.43 -4.83
C TRP A 235 -4.52 -4.39 -6.36
N LEU A 236 -3.43 -4.71 -7.07
CA LEU A 236 -3.45 -4.92 -8.52
C LEU A 236 -4.54 -5.92 -8.95
N TRP A 237 -4.82 -6.92 -8.11
CA TRP A 237 -5.84 -7.94 -8.36
C TRP A 237 -7.22 -7.36 -8.64
N THR A 238 -7.56 -6.21 -8.04
CA THR A 238 -8.85 -5.53 -8.28
C THR A 238 -9.07 -5.13 -9.74
N THR A 239 -7.98 -4.92 -10.48
CA THR A 239 -8.00 -4.63 -11.92
C THR A 239 -7.96 -5.94 -12.70
N LEU A 240 -7.08 -6.87 -12.32
CA LEU A 240 -6.89 -8.15 -13.02
C LEU A 240 -8.14 -9.04 -13.00
N VAL A 241 -8.89 -9.06 -11.91
CA VAL A 241 -10.10 -9.89 -11.75
C VAL A 241 -11.21 -9.55 -12.77
N THR A 242 -11.11 -8.40 -13.42
CA THR A 242 -12.06 -7.95 -14.46
C THR A 242 -11.59 -8.24 -15.88
N MET A 243 -10.36 -8.72 -16.05
CA MET A 243 -9.73 -8.98 -17.34
C MET A 243 -9.88 -10.44 -17.75
N GLU A 244 -9.84 -10.70 -19.07
CA GLU A 244 -9.85 -12.03 -19.65
C GLU A 244 -8.53 -12.31 -20.38
N ASN A 245 -8.18 -13.59 -20.55
CA ASN A 245 -6.99 -14.04 -21.26
C ASN A 245 -5.66 -13.52 -20.67
N ILE A 246 -5.61 -13.40 -19.36
CA ILE A 246 -4.42 -13.01 -18.59
C ILE A 246 -3.95 -14.14 -17.69
N ASP A 247 -2.70 -14.07 -17.25
CA ASP A 247 -2.18 -14.92 -16.20
C ASP A 247 -2.85 -14.63 -14.85
N THR A 248 -2.85 -15.62 -13.96
CA THR A 248 -3.48 -15.51 -12.62
C THR A 248 -2.63 -16.08 -11.49
N GLU A 249 -1.46 -16.67 -11.81
CA GLU A 249 -0.50 -17.18 -10.83
C GLU A 249 0.66 -16.21 -10.65
N TYR A 250 0.72 -15.60 -9.47
CA TYR A 250 1.70 -14.60 -9.09
C TYR A 250 2.28 -14.92 -7.71
N GLY A 251 3.43 -14.32 -7.40
CA GLY A 251 3.97 -14.32 -6.04
C GLY A 251 4.82 -13.08 -5.79
N PHE A 252 5.26 -12.91 -4.55
CA PHE A 252 6.12 -11.78 -4.18
C PHE A 252 7.57 -12.18 -3.96
N ILE A 253 8.46 -11.33 -4.48
CA ILE A 253 9.88 -11.29 -4.19
C ILE A 253 10.17 -10.02 -3.35
N PRO A 254 11.05 -10.08 -2.34
CA PRO A 254 11.50 -8.91 -1.58
C PRO A 254 12.20 -7.86 -2.46
N VAL A 255 12.30 -6.63 -1.98
CA VAL A 255 13.13 -5.58 -2.59
C VAL A 255 14.40 -5.43 -1.74
N PRO A 256 15.50 -6.14 -2.04
CA PRO A 256 16.72 -6.05 -1.26
C PRO A 256 17.40 -4.68 -1.47
N TRP A 257 17.85 -4.07 -0.37
CA TRP A 257 18.61 -2.81 -0.40
C TRP A 257 20.11 -3.03 -0.25
N SER A 258 20.55 -4.25 0.08
CA SER A 258 21.98 -4.56 0.27
C SER A 258 22.38 -5.92 -0.32
N ASN A 259 23.69 -6.23 -0.21
CA ASN A 259 24.24 -7.56 -0.47
C ASN A 259 24.53 -8.35 0.82
N ASP A 260 24.02 -7.90 1.97
CA ASP A 260 23.95 -8.74 3.17
C ASP A 260 22.62 -9.53 3.15
N PRO A 261 22.65 -10.86 2.96
CA PRO A 261 21.43 -11.67 2.91
C PRO A 261 20.63 -11.68 4.22
N ASN A 262 21.21 -11.23 5.33
CA ASN A 262 20.55 -11.16 6.64
C ASN A 262 20.03 -9.76 6.98
N ALA A 263 20.28 -8.75 6.13
CA ALA A 263 19.77 -7.40 6.35
C ALA A 263 18.24 -7.41 6.43
N TYR A 264 17.69 -6.72 7.44
CA TYR A 264 16.24 -6.56 7.52
C TYR A 264 15.73 -5.78 6.30
N GLY A 265 14.67 -6.29 5.66
CA GLY A 265 14.12 -5.74 4.43
C GLY A 265 14.60 -6.47 3.17
N ASN A 266 15.67 -7.28 3.25
CA ASN A 266 16.14 -8.05 2.12
C ASN A 266 15.38 -9.36 1.89
N SER A 267 14.74 -9.91 2.92
CA SER A 267 14.02 -11.19 2.86
C SER A 267 12.55 -11.08 3.25
N GLU A 268 12.06 -9.84 3.35
CA GLU A 268 10.74 -9.51 3.82
C GLU A 268 9.95 -8.75 2.75
N VAL A 269 8.63 -8.96 2.71
CA VAL A 269 7.71 -8.18 1.87
C VAL A 269 6.87 -7.28 2.75
N VAL A 270 6.34 -6.19 2.21
CA VAL A 270 5.48 -5.32 3.02
C VAL A 270 4.16 -6.01 3.29
N MET A 271 3.67 -5.85 4.53
CA MET A 271 2.30 -6.16 4.91
C MET A 271 1.78 -5.02 5.78
N VAL A 272 0.61 -4.48 5.45
CA VAL A 272 0.05 -3.30 6.09
C VAL A 272 -1.48 -3.37 6.12
N LEU A 273 -2.08 -2.60 7.02
CA LEU A 273 -3.51 -2.26 6.99
C LEU A 273 -3.60 -0.81 6.48
N PRO A 274 -3.77 -0.59 5.15
CA PRO A 274 -3.44 0.69 4.55
C PRO A 274 -4.57 1.73 4.67
N LYS A 275 -5.82 1.28 4.86
CA LYS A 275 -6.99 2.14 4.82
C LYS A 275 -7.93 1.85 5.99
N PHE A 276 -8.46 2.92 6.56
CA PHE A 276 -9.38 2.88 7.70
C PHE A 276 -10.74 3.46 7.31
N GLN A 277 -11.81 2.79 7.74
CA GLN A 277 -13.14 3.36 7.77
C GLN A 277 -13.30 4.20 9.03
N CYS A 278 -13.52 5.50 8.87
CA CYS A 278 -13.68 6.46 9.97
C CYS A 278 -15.04 7.14 9.87
N ILE A 279 -15.66 7.52 10.99
CA ILE A 279 -16.93 8.26 11.01
C ILE A 279 -16.65 9.71 11.43
N ASN A 280 -17.14 10.68 10.66
CA ASN A 280 -17.04 12.10 11.00
C ASN A 280 -18.13 12.45 12.04
N LYS A 281 -17.74 12.88 13.23
CA LYS A 281 -18.69 13.37 14.26
C LYS A 281 -18.96 14.88 14.17
N SER A 282 -18.09 15.63 13.49
CA SER A 282 -18.10 17.09 13.56
C SER A 282 -19.09 17.76 12.59
N GLN A 283 -19.43 17.10 11.48
CA GLN A 283 -20.36 17.61 10.48
C GLN A 283 -21.48 16.60 10.12
N SER A 284 -21.64 15.55 10.92
CA SER A 284 -22.70 14.55 10.76
C SER A 284 -23.66 14.58 11.95
N THR A 285 -24.97 14.45 11.70
CA THR A 285 -25.98 14.33 12.77
C THR A 285 -25.84 13.00 13.53
N ALA A 286 -26.49 12.89 14.69
CA ALA A 286 -26.50 11.65 15.47
C ALA A 286 -27.11 10.48 14.66
N GLU A 287 -28.16 10.73 13.90
CA GLU A 287 -28.81 9.74 13.03
C GLU A 287 -27.88 9.29 11.90
N GLN A 288 -27.12 10.21 11.31
CA GLN A 288 -26.12 9.88 10.29
C GLN A 288 -24.97 9.05 10.86
N GLN A 289 -24.49 9.38 12.06
CA GLN A 289 -23.45 8.61 12.76
C GLN A 289 -23.95 7.19 13.09
N GLU A 290 -25.18 7.06 13.59
CA GLU A 290 -25.79 5.75 13.87
C GLU A 290 -25.97 4.92 12.59
N ALA A 291 -26.44 5.54 11.51
CA ALA A 291 -26.55 4.88 10.20
C ALA A 291 -25.19 4.40 9.69
N ALA A 292 -24.14 5.22 9.83
CA ALA A 292 -22.78 4.84 9.45
C ALA A 292 -22.23 3.70 10.30
N LEU A 293 -22.44 3.69 11.63
CA LEU A 293 -22.04 2.58 12.51
C LEU A 293 -22.70 1.26 12.09
N LYS A 294 -23.98 1.28 11.71
CA LYS A 294 -24.71 0.11 11.21
C LYS A 294 -24.20 -0.33 9.84
N ALA A 295 -23.93 0.61 8.94
CA ALA A 295 -23.37 0.32 7.62
C ALA A 295 -21.99 -0.34 7.73
N LEU A 296 -21.09 0.22 8.55
CA LEU A 296 -19.77 -0.36 8.80
C LEU A 296 -19.86 -1.74 9.45
N GLY A 297 -20.76 -1.93 10.41
CA GLY A 297 -21.01 -3.25 11.01
C GLY A 297 -21.40 -4.30 9.98
N TRP A 298 -22.34 -3.97 9.09
CA TRP A 298 -22.73 -4.87 7.99
C TRP A 298 -21.57 -5.10 7.02
N MET A 299 -20.89 -4.05 6.55
CA MET A 299 -19.78 -4.15 5.60
C MET A 299 -18.66 -5.05 6.12
N LEU A 300 -18.28 -4.89 7.38
CA LEU A 300 -17.05 -5.46 7.94
C LEU A 300 -17.27 -6.82 8.59
N THR A 301 -18.49 -7.13 9.01
CA THR A 301 -18.77 -8.34 9.82
C THR A 301 -19.95 -9.19 9.35
N ASP A 302 -20.85 -8.68 8.51
CA ASP A 302 -21.91 -9.50 7.93
C ASP A 302 -21.37 -10.30 6.72
N PRO A 303 -21.68 -11.60 6.57
CA PRO A 303 -21.21 -12.39 5.43
C PRO A 303 -21.54 -11.81 4.05
N GLU A 304 -22.70 -11.15 3.89
CA GLU A 304 -23.07 -10.52 2.61
C GLU A 304 -22.23 -9.26 2.35
N GLY A 305 -21.97 -8.46 3.39
CA GLY A 305 -21.10 -7.29 3.30
C GLY A 305 -19.64 -7.68 3.03
N GLN A 306 -19.12 -8.66 3.76
CA GLN A 306 -17.77 -9.19 3.60
C GLN A 306 -17.53 -9.77 2.20
N GLN A 307 -18.54 -10.39 1.57
CA GLN A 307 -18.42 -10.98 0.24
C GLN A 307 -17.90 -9.99 -0.82
N PHE A 308 -18.27 -8.71 -0.73
CA PHE A 308 -17.79 -7.71 -1.68
C PHE A 308 -16.26 -7.51 -1.61
N PHE A 309 -15.65 -7.61 -0.43
CA PHE A 309 -14.20 -7.52 -0.28
C PHE A 309 -13.52 -8.82 -0.76
N LEU A 310 -14.12 -9.97 -0.42
CA LEU A 310 -13.60 -11.29 -0.78
C LEU A 310 -13.64 -11.52 -2.30
N ASP A 311 -14.68 -11.03 -2.99
CA ASP A 311 -14.79 -11.04 -4.46
C ASP A 311 -13.70 -10.22 -5.15
N GLN A 312 -13.12 -9.26 -4.43
CA GLN A 312 -11.98 -8.47 -4.91
C GLN A 312 -10.63 -9.05 -4.48
N GLY A 313 -10.64 -10.22 -3.83
CA GLY A 313 -9.42 -10.92 -3.41
C GLY A 313 -8.77 -10.36 -2.14
N PHE A 314 -9.43 -9.45 -1.42
CA PHE A 314 -8.86 -8.87 -0.21
C PHE A 314 -8.96 -9.81 0.97
N TYR A 315 -7.88 -9.89 1.74
CA TYR A 315 -7.89 -10.50 3.06
C TYR A 315 -8.43 -9.52 4.10
N MET A 316 -9.49 -9.89 4.82
CA MET A 316 -10.10 -9.03 5.84
C MET A 316 -9.56 -9.39 7.24
N PRO A 317 -9.19 -8.41 8.08
CA PRO A 317 -8.61 -8.66 9.41
C PRO A 317 -9.70 -8.89 10.49
N TYR A 318 -10.62 -9.83 10.24
CA TYR A 318 -11.76 -10.14 11.11
C TYR A 318 -11.88 -11.65 11.36
N LYS A 319 -12.10 -12.03 12.62
CA LYS A 319 -12.18 -13.41 13.13
C LYS A 319 -13.35 -14.21 12.56
N ASN A 320 -14.40 -13.53 12.10
CA ASN A 320 -15.64 -14.14 11.61
C ASN A 320 -15.71 -14.26 10.08
N VAL A 321 -14.64 -13.92 9.36
CA VAL A 321 -14.54 -14.21 7.93
C VAL A 321 -14.64 -15.72 7.73
N ARG A 322 -15.44 -16.14 6.76
CA ARG A 322 -15.64 -17.57 6.49
C ARG A 322 -14.32 -18.26 6.08
N LYS A 323 -14.18 -19.54 6.42
CA LYS A 323 -12.93 -20.29 6.29
C LYS A 323 -12.77 -21.06 4.97
N ASP A 324 -13.82 -21.12 4.16
CA ASP A 324 -13.87 -21.79 2.86
C ASP A 324 -13.46 -20.86 1.69
N ILE A 325 -12.89 -19.69 1.99
CA ILE A 325 -12.36 -18.78 0.97
C ILE A 325 -11.09 -19.34 0.34
N THR A 326 -11.08 -19.37 -0.99
CA THR A 326 -9.86 -19.51 -1.78
C THR A 326 -9.39 -18.11 -2.17
N TYR A 327 -8.26 -17.68 -1.61
CA TYR A 327 -7.65 -16.41 -1.98
C TYR A 327 -6.87 -16.52 -3.29
N ASN A 328 -6.67 -15.39 -3.98
CA ASN A 328 -5.81 -15.34 -5.14
C ASN A 328 -4.34 -15.57 -4.75
N SER A 329 -3.50 -15.79 -5.77
CA SER A 329 -2.08 -16.14 -5.61
C SER A 329 -1.25 -15.02 -4.94
N MET A 330 -1.55 -13.74 -5.19
CA MET A 330 -0.88 -12.60 -4.55
C MET A 330 -1.18 -12.55 -3.05
N THR A 331 -2.45 -12.60 -2.68
CA THR A 331 -2.89 -12.59 -1.27
C THR A 331 -2.34 -13.81 -0.52
N THR A 332 -2.35 -14.98 -1.16
CA THR A 332 -1.76 -16.21 -0.61
C THR A 332 -0.26 -16.04 -0.36
N SER A 333 0.47 -15.45 -1.32
CA SER A 333 1.91 -15.22 -1.18
C SER A 333 2.24 -14.29 -0.01
N ILE A 334 1.51 -13.19 0.19
CA ILE A 334 1.68 -12.32 1.36
C ILE A 334 1.43 -13.09 2.67
N ALA A 335 0.37 -13.90 2.73
CA ALA A 335 0.06 -14.72 3.90
C ALA A 335 1.20 -15.71 4.23
N GLU A 336 1.86 -16.30 3.23
CA GLU A 336 3.02 -17.17 3.43
C GLU A 336 4.24 -16.42 4.00
N TYR A 337 4.46 -15.15 3.61
CA TYR A 337 5.48 -14.32 4.25
C TYR A 337 5.13 -13.98 5.70
N ALA A 338 3.87 -13.64 5.97
CA ALA A 338 3.37 -13.36 7.32
C ALA A 338 3.53 -14.56 8.26
N GLN A 339 3.14 -15.77 7.82
CA GLN A 339 3.29 -17.01 8.59
C GLN A 339 4.75 -17.33 8.96
N ARG A 340 5.72 -16.85 8.16
CA ARG A 340 7.15 -17.02 8.41
C ARG A 340 7.78 -15.89 9.22
N GLY A 341 6.99 -14.88 9.63
CA GLY A 341 7.51 -13.68 10.28
C GLY A 341 8.40 -12.84 9.36
N LYS A 342 8.16 -12.92 8.05
CA LYS A 342 8.96 -12.28 7.00
C LYS A 342 8.22 -11.11 6.35
N THR A 343 7.73 -10.21 7.19
CA THR A 343 7.04 -8.99 6.76
C THR A 343 7.78 -7.72 7.21
N ILE A 344 7.65 -6.66 6.42
CA ILE A 344 8.03 -5.30 6.77
C ILE A 344 6.80 -4.60 7.34
N ASN A 345 6.94 -4.06 8.55
CA ASN A 345 5.91 -3.24 9.17
C ASN A 345 6.01 -1.82 8.62
N LEU A 346 4.94 -1.36 7.96
CA LEU A 346 4.86 -0.02 7.40
C LEU A 346 4.26 1.03 8.33
N GLY A 347 4.10 0.77 9.62
CA GLY A 347 3.42 1.68 10.55
C GLY A 347 4.03 3.09 10.62
N VAL A 348 5.28 3.29 10.19
CA VAL A 348 5.86 4.65 10.03
C VAL A 348 5.02 5.51 9.08
N PHE A 349 4.36 4.90 8.08
CA PHE A 349 3.46 5.56 7.14
C PHE A 349 2.31 6.28 7.83
N SER A 350 1.83 5.79 8.98
CA SER A 350 0.81 6.48 9.77
C SER A 350 1.24 7.88 10.19
N TYR A 351 2.55 8.11 10.37
CA TYR A 351 3.14 9.36 10.82
C TYR A 351 3.73 10.20 9.66
N ILE A 352 3.60 9.72 8.43
CA ILE A 352 3.95 10.43 7.19
C ILE A 352 2.67 11.12 6.71
N SER A 353 2.32 12.26 7.32
CA SER A 353 1.11 13.02 7.01
C SER A 353 1.35 14.19 6.06
N GLY A 354 0.32 14.65 5.37
CA GLY A 354 0.45 15.76 4.43
C GLY A 354 0.78 15.32 3.01
N ASP A 355 1.30 16.29 2.27
CA ASP A 355 1.73 16.18 0.88
C ASP A 355 3.03 15.37 0.70
N VAL A 356 3.51 14.64 1.72
CA VAL A 356 4.83 13.98 1.72
C VAL A 356 5.02 13.12 0.49
N TRP A 357 4.13 12.16 0.27
CA TRP A 357 4.26 11.22 -0.84
C TRP A 357 4.08 11.91 -2.19
N THR A 358 3.32 13.01 -2.25
CA THR A 358 3.22 13.85 -3.44
C THR A 358 4.56 14.54 -3.72
N GLU A 359 5.11 15.26 -2.75
CA GLU A 359 6.34 16.04 -2.92
C GLU A 359 7.58 15.17 -3.09
N THR A 360 7.79 14.19 -2.20
CA THR A 360 8.92 13.26 -2.31
C THR A 360 8.74 12.29 -3.49
N GLY A 361 7.51 11.92 -3.83
CA GLY A 361 7.21 11.13 -5.03
C GLY A 361 7.51 11.91 -6.32
N ASN A 362 7.20 13.21 -6.37
CA ASN A 362 7.58 14.07 -7.48
C ASN A 362 9.10 14.17 -7.64
N LEU A 363 9.86 14.17 -6.53
CA LEU A 363 11.33 14.07 -6.58
C LEU A 363 11.79 12.72 -7.14
N MET A 364 11.20 11.61 -6.68
CA MET A 364 11.50 10.27 -7.22
C MET A 364 11.20 10.17 -8.72
N LEU A 365 10.12 10.76 -9.20
CA LEU A 365 9.79 10.83 -10.63
C LEU A 365 10.83 11.63 -11.42
N LYS A 366 11.26 12.79 -10.91
CA LYS A 366 12.35 13.57 -11.52
C LYS A 366 13.65 12.76 -11.58
N TYR A 367 13.96 12.01 -10.52
CA TYR A 367 15.15 11.16 -10.49
C TYR A 367 15.05 10.02 -11.50
N LEU A 368 13.90 9.32 -11.56
CA LEU A 368 13.64 8.26 -12.53
C LEU A 368 13.74 8.74 -13.99
N ALA A 369 13.31 9.98 -14.26
CA ALA A 369 13.44 10.61 -15.57
C ALA A 369 14.86 11.12 -15.89
N GLY A 370 15.80 11.03 -14.95
CA GLY A 370 17.15 11.57 -15.08
C GLY A 370 17.23 13.10 -15.04
N ALA A 371 16.19 13.77 -14.55
CA ALA A 371 16.11 15.24 -14.46
C ALA A 371 16.85 15.81 -13.24
N ILE A 372 17.08 14.99 -12.21
CA ILE A 372 17.89 15.34 -11.04
C ILE A 372 18.86 14.20 -10.72
N THR A 373 19.98 14.55 -10.10
CA THR A 373 20.96 13.61 -9.55
C THR A 373 20.48 13.01 -8.23
N ARG A 374 21.15 11.95 -7.75
CA ARG A 374 20.85 11.33 -6.45
C ARG A 374 21.10 12.31 -5.30
N GLU A 375 22.12 13.17 -5.43
CA GLU A 375 22.42 14.21 -4.45
C GLU A 375 21.29 15.25 -4.39
N GLU A 376 20.78 15.70 -5.53
CA GLU A 376 19.63 16.61 -5.59
C GLU A 376 18.34 15.96 -5.06
N LEU A 377 18.13 14.66 -5.31
CA LEU A 377 17.03 13.89 -4.73
C LEU A 377 17.12 13.88 -3.19
N ALA A 378 18.27 13.47 -2.65
CA ALA A 378 18.48 13.42 -1.20
C ALA A 378 18.31 14.81 -0.56
N LYS A 379 18.88 15.84 -1.18
CA LYS A 379 18.71 17.24 -0.77
C LYS A 379 17.24 17.64 -0.73
N GLY A 380 16.49 17.37 -1.79
CA GLY A 380 15.06 17.69 -1.85
C GLY A 380 14.23 16.98 -0.78
N ILE A 381 14.54 15.71 -0.49
CA ILE A 381 13.88 14.95 0.59
C ILE A 381 14.21 15.57 1.96
N ASN A 382 15.47 15.92 2.22
CA ASN A 382 15.85 16.60 3.47
C ASN A 382 15.16 17.96 3.61
N GLU A 383 15.14 18.77 2.55
CA GLU A 383 14.48 20.08 2.52
C GLU A 383 12.98 19.95 2.81
N TYR A 384 12.32 18.96 2.20
CA TYR A 384 10.93 18.64 2.48
C TYR A 384 10.72 18.34 3.97
N TRP A 385 11.44 17.35 4.52
CA TRP A 385 11.26 16.95 5.92
C TRP A 385 11.54 18.10 6.89
N ARG A 386 12.63 18.85 6.69
CA ARG A 386 12.96 20.00 7.54
C ARG A 386 11.89 21.10 7.47
N SER A 387 11.18 21.24 6.34
CA SER A 387 10.09 22.20 6.22
C SER A 387 8.84 21.85 7.04
N THR A 388 8.67 20.56 7.39
CA THR A 388 7.57 20.05 8.22
C THR A 388 7.80 20.23 9.73
N ASN A 389 9.00 20.67 10.15
CA ASN A 389 9.39 20.87 11.55
C ASN A 389 8.82 22.19 12.15
N LYS A 390 7.50 22.39 12.05
CA LYS A 390 6.82 23.60 12.53
C LYS A 390 6.13 23.41 13.87
#